data_AF-A0A5X2ULT7-F1
#
_entry.id   AF-A0A5X2ULT7-F1
#
_cell.length_a   1.000
_cell.length_b   1.000
_cell.length_c   1.000
_cell.angle_alpha   90.00
_cell.angle_beta   90.00
_cell.angle_gamma   90.00
#
_symmetry.space_group_name_H-M   'P 1'
#
loop_
_entity.id
_entity.type
_entity.pdbx_description
1 polymer ?
#
loop_
_entity_poly.entity_id
_entity_poly.type
_entity_poly.pdbx_seq_one_letter_code
_entity_poly.pdbx_strand_id
1 'polypeptide(L)'
;MCAALKRCAYRHKGKIMENTNIVTTEQQAPNTISASNAIFNVQALGQLTAFANLMADSQVTVPAHLAGKPADCMAIVMQAMQWGMNPYAVAQKTHLVNGVLGYEAQLVNAVIASSSAIHGRFHYRYGGDWERCTRTQEITRDKNGKNGKYTVTERVRGWTDEDEIGLFVQVGAILRGESEITWGEPLYLSGVVTRNSPLWVS
;
A
#
# COMPACT_ATOMS: atom_id res chain seq x y z
N MET A 1 -63.67 15.51 -46.31
CA MET A 1 -62.34 15.62 -45.68
C MET A 1 -62.17 17.07 -45.21
N CYS A 2 -62.04 17.25 -43.89
CA CYS A 2 -61.71 18.40 -43.04
C CYS A 2 -61.90 19.89 -43.47
N ALA A 3 -62.43 20.65 -42.52
CA ALA A 3 -62.83 22.06 -42.55
C ALA A 3 -61.68 23.05 -42.27
N ALA A 4 -61.89 24.31 -42.70
CA ALA A 4 -61.07 25.47 -42.41
C ALA A 4 -61.27 26.01 -40.98
N LEU A 5 -60.20 26.52 -40.33
CA LEU A 5 -60.30 27.38 -39.15
C LEU A 5 -59.07 28.31 -39.04
N LYS A 6 -59.34 29.63 -39.07
CA LYS A 6 -58.46 30.73 -38.65
C LYS A 6 -58.39 30.85 -37.12
N ARG A 7 -57.30 31.45 -36.61
CA ARG A 7 -57.02 32.07 -35.27
C ARG A 7 -55.75 31.45 -34.67
N CYS A 8 -54.89 32.10 -33.90
CA CYS A 8 -54.84 33.44 -33.32
C CYS A 8 -53.36 33.71 -32.98
N ALA A 9 -52.85 34.91 -33.22
CA ALA A 9 -51.57 35.34 -32.68
C ALA A 9 -51.70 35.51 -31.16
N TYR A 10 -50.90 34.78 -30.37
CA TYR A 10 -50.67 35.10 -28.96
C TYR A 10 -49.22 35.58 -28.78
N ARG A 11 -49.10 36.88 -28.56
CA ARG A 11 -47.89 37.61 -28.24
C ARG A 11 -47.59 37.43 -26.75
N HIS A 12 -46.74 36.47 -26.39
CA HIS A 12 -46.13 36.46 -25.07
C HIS A 12 -44.84 37.27 -25.09
N LYS A 13 -44.90 38.51 -24.56
CA LYS A 13 -43.72 39.24 -24.09
C LYS A 13 -43.20 38.58 -22.82
N GLY A 14 -42.38 37.54 -22.97
CA GLY A 14 -41.52 37.03 -21.91
C GLY A 14 -40.19 37.77 -21.95
N LYS A 15 -39.90 38.58 -20.92
CA LYS A 15 -38.56 39.13 -20.65
C LYS A 15 -37.62 37.94 -20.48
N ILE A 16 -36.69 37.72 -21.41
CA ILE A 16 -35.54 36.84 -21.16
C ILE A 16 -34.61 37.65 -20.25
N MET A 17 -34.65 37.38 -18.95
CA MET A 17 -33.49 37.67 -18.09
C MET A 17 -32.49 36.56 -18.37
N GLU A 18 -31.44 36.87 -19.12
CA GLU A 18 -30.24 36.05 -19.13
C GLU A 18 -29.60 36.17 -17.74
N ASN A 19 -29.83 35.18 -16.88
CA ASN A 19 -29.06 35.01 -15.67
C ASN A 19 -27.68 34.50 -16.08
N THR A 20 -26.74 35.42 -16.24
CA THR A 20 -25.31 35.12 -16.34
C THR A 20 -24.80 34.68 -14.97
N ASN A 21 -25.08 33.43 -14.60
CA ASN A 21 -24.35 32.71 -13.55
C ASN A 21 -23.58 31.56 -14.21
N ILE A 22 -22.61 31.93 -15.04
CA ILE A 22 -21.48 31.04 -15.31
C ILE A 22 -20.63 31.13 -14.04
N VAL A 23 -20.94 30.28 -13.07
CA VAL A 23 -19.96 29.92 -12.05
C VAL A 23 -18.84 29.25 -12.82
N THR A 24 -17.74 29.98 -13.02
CA THR A 24 -16.47 29.40 -13.43
C THR A 24 -16.10 28.42 -12.33
N THR A 25 -16.50 27.15 -12.47
CA THR A 25 -15.82 26.07 -11.76
C THR A 25 -14.44 26.01 -12.39
N GLU A 26 -13.53 26.82 -11.86
CA GLU A 26 -12.13 26.47 -11.90
C GLU A 26 -12.07 25.05 -11.34
N GLN A 27 -11.81 24.08 -12.22
CA GLN A 27 -11.31 22.78 -11.82
C GLN A 27 -9.97 23.05 -11.16
N GLN A 28 -10.02 23.40 -9.88
CA GLN A 28 -8.86 23.41 -9.03
C GLN A 28 -8.44 21.95 -8.96
N ALA A 29 -7.45 21.59 -9.78
CA ALA A 29 -6.71 20.34 -9.60
C ALA A 29 -6.41 20.21 -8.11
N PRO A 30 -6.58 19.02 -7.50
CA PRO A 30 -6.40 18.87 -6.07
C PRO A 30 -5.05 19.48 -5.72
N ASN A 31 -5.06 20.58 -4.93
CA ASN A 31 -3.84 21.22 -4.47
C ASN A 31 -3.08 20.11 -3.74
N THR A 32 -2.00 19.62 -4.33
CA THR A 32 -1.12 18.65 -3.67
C THR A 32 -0.45 19.42 -2.54
N ILE A 33 -1.11 19.44 -1.38
CA ILE A 33 -0.57 20.07 -0.18
C ILE A 33 0.70 19.29 0.15
N SER A 34 1.85 19.89 -0.12
CA SER A 34 3.12 19.32 0.30
C SER A 34 3.12 19.20 1.82
N ALA A 35 3.46 18.03 2.35
CA ALA A 35 3.48 17.75 3.79
C ALA A 35 4.26 18.84 4.56
N SER A 36 5.39 19.29 4.00
CA SER A 36 6.23 20.35 4.57
C SER A 36 5.49 21.69 4.72
N ASN A 37 4.63 22.07 3.77
CA ASN A 37 3.86 23.32 3.84
C ASN A 37 2.61 23.19 4.71
N ALA A 38 2.08 21.97 4.85
CA ALA A 38 0.92 21.70 5.69
C ALA A 38 1.20 21.88 7.18
N ILE A 39 2.40 21.50 7.63
CA ILE A 39 2.80 21.57 9.05
C ILE A 39 2.85 23.01 9.56
N PHE A 40 3.34 23.94 8.74
CA PHE A 40 3.49 25.35 9.13
C PHE A 40 2.23 26.19 8.87
N ASN A 41 1.18 25.60 8.31
CA ASN A 41 -0.09 26.25 8.06
C ASN A 41 -1.15 25.73 9.03
N VAL A 42 -1.59 26.58 9.96
CA VAL A 42 -2.56 26.21 11.02
C VAL A 42 -3.86 25.66 10.43
N GLN A 43 -4.34 26.20 9.31
CA GLN A 43 -5.55 25.73 8.65
C GLN A 43 -5.34 24.33 8.06
N ALA A 44 -4.21 24.10 7.40
CA ALA A 44 -3.88 22.78 6.87
C ALA A 44 -3.70 21.75 8.00
N LEU A 45 -3.04 22.14 9.09
CA LEU A 45 -2.88 21.28 10.28
C LEU A 45 -4.22 20.88 10.89
N GLY A 46 -5.20 21.80 10.94
CA GLY A 46 -6.56 21.50 11.37
C GLY A 46 -7.25 20.45 10.49
N GLN A 47 -7.15 20.57 9.16
CA GLN A 47 -7.70 19.58 8.23
C GLN A 47 -7.02 18.21 8.36
N LEU A 48 -5.70 18.20 8.52
CA LEU A 48 -4.94 16.96 8.74
C LEU A 48 -5.32 16.28 10.06
N THR A 49 -5.56 17.06 11.10
CA THR A 49 -6.01 16.55 12.40
C THR A 49 -7.41 15.93 12.29
N ALA A 50 -8.33 16.58 11.57
CA ALA A 50 -9.66 16.02 11.30
C ALA A 50 -9.59 14.71 10.50
N PHE A 51 -8.72 14.64 9.48
CA PHE A 51 -8.51 13.43 8.70
C PHE A 51 -7.88 12.30 9.54
N ALA A 52 -6.92 12.62 10.42
CA ALA A 52 -6.32 11.64 11.33
C ALA A 52 -7.32 11.06 12.34
N ASN A 53 -8.24 11.89 12.86
CA ASN A 53 -9.35 11.42 13.69
C ASN A 53 -10.25 10.45 12.91
N LEU A 54 -10.67 10.83 11.69
CA LEU A 54 -11.48 9.97 10.83
C LEU A 54 -10.79 8.62 10.54
N MET A 55 -9.47 8.65 10.35
CA MET A 55 -8.68 7.45 10.14
C MET A 55 -8.63 6.58 11.41
N ALA A 56 -8.48 7.18 12.59
CA ALA A 56 -8.51 6.47 13.87
C ALA A 56 -9.88 5.83 14.18
N ASP A 57 -10.98 6.39 13.68
CA ASP A 57 -12.32 5.82 13.84
C ASP A 57 -12.55 4.57 12.98
N SER A 58 -11.69 4.30 11.99
CA SER A 58 -11.81 3.10 11.17
C SER A 58 -11.46 1.83 11.94
N GLN A 59 -12.36 0.83 11.85
CA GLN A 59 -12.22 -0.46 12.53
C GLN A 59 -11.65 -1.56 11.64
N VAL A 60 -11.82 -1.47 10.32
CA VAL A 60 -11.49 -2.56 9.38
C VAL A 60 -10.36 -2.17 8.45
N THR A 61 -10.31 -0.92 8.00
CA THR A 61 -9.32 -0.50 7.00
C THR A 61 -8.01 -0.02 7.63
N VAL A 62 -8.00 0.21 8.94
CA VAL A 62 -6.84 0.66 9.71
C VAL A 62 -6.46 -0.44 10.72
N PRO A 63 -5.17 -0.79 10.85
CA PRO A 63 -4.73 -1.79 11.80
C PRO A 63 -5.06 -1.46 13.26
N ALA A 64 -5.19 -2.49 14.09
CA ALA A 64 -5.53 -2.36 15.51
C ALA A 64 -4.53 -1.50 16.31
N HIS A 65 -3.27 -1.41 15.89
CA HIS A 65 -2.28 -0.55 16.54
C HIS A 65 -2.45 0.94 16.24
N LEU A 66 -3.25 1.31 15.24
CA LEU A 66 -3.57 2.70 14.87
C LEU A 66 -5.04 3.07 15.17
N ALA A 67 -5.95 2.09 15.18
CA ALA A 67 -7.36 2.31 15.51
C ALA A 67 -7.52 2.94 16.92
N GLY A 68 -8.33 3.98 17.01
CA GLY A 68 -8.53 4.76 18.24
C GLY A 68 -7.33 5.62 18.66
N LYS A 69 -6.28 5.75 17.82
CA LYS A 69 -5.08 6.54 18.12
C LYS A 69 -4.85 7.65 17.08
N PRO A 70 -5.56 8.79 17.18
CA PRO A 70 -5.44 9.88 16.22
C PRO A 70 -4.03 10.43 16.04
N ALA A 71 -3.22 10.48 17.10
CA ALA A 71 -1.84 10.97 17.02
C ALA A 71 -0.95 10.07 16.15
N ASP A 72 -1.09 8.74 16.28
CA ASP A 72 -0.35 7.79 15.46
C ASP A 72 -0.86 7.81 14.00
N CYS A 73 -2.18 7.91 13.81
CA CYS A 73 -2.77 8.12 12.48
C CYS A 73 -2.26 9.41 11.82
N MET A 74 -2.11 10.50 12.57
CA MET A 74 -1.57 11.76 12.06
C MET A 74 -0.15 11.59 11.53
N ALA A 75 0.71 10.84 12.24
CA ALA A 75 2.05 10.53 11.77
C ALA A 75 2.03 9.77 10.44
N ILE A 76 1.13 8.80 10.28
CA ILE A 76 0.96 8.07 9.02
C ILE A 76 0.45 8.99 7.90
N VAL A 77 -0.51 9.86 8.17
CA VAL A 77 -1.06 10.80 7.19
C VAL A 77 0.03 11.73 6.68
N MET A 78 0.81 12.32 7.59
CA MET A 78 1.92 13.19 7.24
C MET A 78 2.99 12.45 6.43
N GLN A 79 3.32 11.21 6.82
CA GLN A 79 4.29 10.39 6.10
C GLN A 79 3.81 10.02 4.69
N ALA A 80 2.55 9.62 4.56
CA ALA A 80 1.92 9.28 3.30
C ALA A 80 1.88 10.49 2.36
N MET A 81 1.56 11.68 2.88
CA MET A 81 1.63 12.92 2.11
C MET A 81 3.06 13.22 1.63
N GLN A 82 4.06 12.99 2.47
CA GLN A 82 5.46 13.19 2.10
C GLN A 82 5.91 12.24 0.98
N TRP A 83 5.34 11.04 0.91
CA TRP A 83 5.56 10.07 -0.16
C TRP A 83 4.60 10.22 -1.35
N GLY A 84 3.61 11.10 -1.27
CA GLY A 84 2.57 11.23 -2.28
C GLY A 84 1.66 9.99 -2.40
N MET A 85 1.45 9.26 -1.29
CA MET A 85 0.69 8.02 -1.22
C MET A 85 -0.62 8.16 -0.44
N ASN A 86 -1.54 7.23 -0.63
CA ASN A 86 -2.79 7.17 0.13
C ASN A 86 -2.51 6.76 1.60
N PRO A 87 -2.93 7.56 2.60
CA PRO A 87 -2.72 7.26 4.02
C PRO A 87 -3.26 5.91 4.50
N TYR A 88 -4.41 5.46 3.98
CA TYR A 88 -4.98 4.16 4.35
C TYR A 88 -4.13 3.00 3.81
N ALA A 89 -3.64 3.12 2.58
CA ALA A 89 -2.76 2.11 1.98
C ALA A 89 -1.41 2.02 2.73
N VAL A 90 -0.86 3.18 3.13
CA VAL A 90 0.34 3.24 3.97
C VAL A 90 0.09 2.58 5.33
N ALA A 91 -1.00 2.92 6.01
CA ALA A 91 -1.34 2.33 7.31
C ALA A 91 -1.48 0.80 7.26
N GLN A 92 -2.15 0.26 6.23
CA GLN A 92 -2.32 -1.18 6.07
C GLN A 92 -1.00 -1.96 5.94
N LYS A 93 0.09 -1.26 5.64
CA LYS A 93 1.44 -1.80 5.47
C LYS A 93 2.36 -1.41 6.62
N THR A 94 1.79 -1.17 7.79
CA THR A 94 2.54 -0.92 9.03
C THR A 94 2.41 -2.08 10.01
N HIS A 95 3.42 -2.25 10.85
CA HIS A 95 3.43 -3.23 11.93
C HIS A 95 4.19 -2.69 13.14
N LEU A 96 4.07 -3.34 14.30
CA LEU A 96 4.83 -2.98 15.50
C LEU A 96 5.91 -4.01 15.78
N VAL A 97 7.13 -3.54 16.05
CA VAL A 97 8.25 -4.35 16.55
C VAL A 97 8.75 -3.71 17.83
N ASN A 98 8.61 -4.41 18.97
CA ASN A 98 9.00 -3.89 20.29
C ASN A 98 8.43 -2.49 20.61
N GLY A 99 7.18 -2.23 20.18
CA GLY A 99 6.51 -0.94 20.37
C GLY A 99 6.91 0.17 19.39
N VAL A 100 7.85 -0.10 18.48
CA VAL A 100 8.24 0.83 17.41
C VAL A 100 7.46 0.52 16.14
N LEU A 101 6.98 1.56 15.47
CA LEU A 101 6.30 1.46 14.19
C LEU A 101 7.31 1.10 13.08
N GLY A 102 7.03 0.02 12.36
CA GLY A 102 7.74 -0.41 11.17
C GLY A 102 6.84 -0.38 9.94
N TYR A 103 7.45 -0.25 8.76
CA TYR A 103 6.79 -0.35 7.46
C TYR A 103 7.17 -1.66 6.78
N GLU A 104 6.20 -2.31 6.13
CA GLU A 104 6.48 -3.51 5.34
C GLU A 104 7.38 -3.19 4.16
N ALA A 105 8.26 -4.13 3.82
CA ALA A 105 9.18 -3.99 2.69
C ALA A 105 8.46 -3.71 1.36
N GLN A 106 7.23 -4.21 1.19
CA GLN A 106 6.39 -3.93 0.02
C GLN A 106 6.11 -2.43 -0.15
N LEU A 107 5.78 -1.74 0.94
CA LEU A 107 5.55 -0.31 0.93
C LEU A 107 6.85 0.46 0.70
N VAL A 108 7.92 0.09 1.40
CA VAL A 108 9.24 0.74 1.23
C VAL A 108 9.73 0.62 -0.21
N ASN A 109 9.54 -0.55 -0.84
CA ASN A 109 9.86 -0.75 -2.24
C ASN A 109 9.06 0.21 -3.14
N ALA A 110 7.74 0.31 -2.94
CA ALA A 110 6.91 1.23 -3.69
C ALA A 110 7.37 2.69 -3.52
N VAL A 111 7.72 3.11 -2.30
CA VAL A 111 8.21 4.46 -2.00
C VAL A 111 9.49 4.76 -2.77
N ILE A 112 10.45 3.84 -2.77
CA ILE A 112 11.72 4.04 -3.46
C ILE A 112 11.51 4.05 -4.98
N ALA A 113 10.73 3.10 -5.51
CA ALA A 113 10.45 3.00 -6.95
C ALA A 113 9.64 4.17 -7.49
N SER A 114 8.77 4.81 -6.69
CA SER A 114 8.06 6.03 -7.07
C SER A 114 8.87 7.31 -6.80
N SER A 115 9.99 7.20 -6.09
CA SER A 115 10.88 8.33 -5.82
C SER A 115 11.81 8.59 -7.01
N SER A 116 12.52 9.71 -6.95
CA SER A 116 13.62 10.00 -7.87
C SER A 116 14.97 9.45 -7.38
N ALA A 117 15.02 8.64 -6.32
CA ALA A 117 16.28 8.10 -5.79
C ALA A 117 16.91 7.06 -6.73
N ILE A 118 16.07 6.32 -7.47
CA ILE A 118 16.48 5.30 -8.43
C ILE A 118 15.82 5.53 -9.79
N HIS A 119 16.40 4.98 -10.84
CA HIS A 119 15.79 4.91 -12.16
C HIS A 119 15.04 3.59 -12.34
N GLY A 120 13.73 3.67 -12.58
CA GLY A 120 12.91 2.50 -12.85
C GLY A 120 12.57 1.70 -11.60
N ARG A 121 12.96 0.42 -11.57
CA ARG A 121 12.61 -0.54 -10.51
C ARG A 121 13.85 -1.28 -10.01
N PHE A 122 13.74 -1.93 -8.86
CA PHE A 122 14.80 -2.82 -8.39
C PHE A 122 15.03 -3.99 -9.36
N HIS A 123 16.30 -4.38 -9.45
CA HIS A 123 16.78 -5.55 -10.15
C HIS A 123 17.10 -6.64 -9.14
N TYR A 124 16.77 -7.88 -9.48
CA TYR A 124 17.01 -9.03 -8.63
C TYR A 124 17.92 -10.00 -9.36
N ARG A 125 18.93 -10.51 -8.65
CA ARG A 125 19.81 -11.57 -9.09
C ARG A 125 19.71 -12.73 -8.11
N TYR A 126 19.51 -13.92 -8.65
CA TYR A 126 19.49 -15.17 -7.88
C TYR A 126 20.78 -15.91 -8.17
N GLY A 127 21.44 -16.41 -7.13
CA GLY A 127 22.62 -17.25 -7.26
C GLY A 127 22.46 -18.56 -6.50
N GLY A 128 23.26 -19.55 -6.91
CA GLY A 128 23.21 -20.91 -6.40
C GLY A 128 22.22 -21.83 -7.13
N ASP A 129 22.20 -23.10 -6.75
CA ASP A 129 21.34 -24.13 -7.35
C ASP A 129 20.01 -24.27 -6.59
N TRP A 130 19.02 -23.49 -7.01
CA TRP A 130 17.69 -23.44 -6.43
C TRP A 130 16.85 -24.70 -6.69
N GLU A 131 17.23 -25.56 -7.65
CA GLU A 131 16.47 -26.77 -7.96
C GLU A 131 16.44 -27.75 -6.79
N ARG A 132 17.48 -27.72 -5.94
CA ARG A 132 17.57 -28.49 -4.69
C ARG A 132 16.46 -28.15 -3.69
N CYS A 133 15.95 -26.92 -3.71
CA CYS A 133 14.95 -26.40 -2.76
C CYS A 133 13.53 -26.29 -3.36
N THR A 134 13.15 -27.19 -4.27
CA THR A 134 11.84 -27.19 -4.93
C THR A 134 10.90 -28.31 -4.47
N ARG A 135 11.41 -29.30 -3.73
CA ARG A 135 10.70 -30.54 -3.41
C ARG A 135 9.92 -30.46 -2.09
N THR A 136 8.70 -30.96 -2.08
CA THR A 136 7.91 -31.09 -0.86
C THR A 136 7.64 -32.55 -0.54
N GLN A 137 7.58 -32.89 0.75
CA GLN A 137 7.24 -34.22 1.23
C GLN A 137 6.01 -34.14 2.14
N GLU A 138 5.12 -35.13 2.05
CA GLU A 138 4.00 -35.28 2.96
C GLU A 138 4.46 -36.09 4.17
N ILE A 139 4.34 -35.51 5.37
CA ILE A 139 4.64 -36.20 6.62
C ILE A 139 3.36 -36.31 7.42
N THR A 140 3.07 -37.53 7.84
CA THR A 140 2.01 -37.82 8.78
C THR A 140 2.50 -37.57 10.20
N ARG A 141 1.89 -36.60 10.89
CA ARG A 141 2.21 -36.30 12.30
C ARG A 141 0.99 -36.53 13.17
N ASP A 142 1.20 -37.26 14.27
CA ASP A 142 0.18 -37.39 15.31
C ASP A 142 0.20 -36.14 16.18
N LYS A 143 -0.92 -35.42 16.19
CA LYS A 143 -1.15 -34.28 17.08
C LYS A 143 -2.07 -34.69 18.22
N ASN A 144 -1.77 -34.21 19.42
CA ASN A 144 -2.66 -34.34 20.57
C ASN A 144 -3.62 -33.15 20.61
N GLY A 145 -4.91 -33.42 20.46
CA GLY A 145 -5.98 -32.44 20.67
C GLY A 145 -6.63 -32.60 22.05
N LYS A 146 -7.58 -31.72 22.38
CA LYS A 146 -8.39 -31.82 23.60
C LYS A 146 -9.19 -33.13 23.70
N ASN A 147 -9.45 -33.82 22.58
CA ASN A 147 -10.24 -35.06 22.50
C ASN A 147 -9.42 -36.30 22.09
N GLY A 148 -8.09 -36.28 22.26
CA GLY A 148 -7.20 -37.42 21.96
C GLY A 148 -6.23 -37.19 20.79
N LYS A 149 -5.52 -38.25 20.41
CA LYS A 149 -4.58 -38.26 19.29
C LYS A 149 -5.35 -38.25 17.96
N TYR A 150 -5.01 -37.30 17.09
CA TYR A 150 -5.48 -37.28 15.71
C TYR A 150 -4.29 -37.14 14.76
N THR A 151 -4.41 -37.76 13.61
CA THR A 151 -3.34 -37.82 12.62
C THR A 151 -3.56 -36.71 11.58
N VAL A 152 -2.54 -35.88 11.34
CA VAL A 152 -2.56 -34.82 10.33
C VAL A 152 -1.49 -35.11 9.29
N THR A 153 -1.88 -35.11 8.02
CA THR A 153 -0.92 -35.08 6.91
C THR A 153 -0.54 -33.64 6.64
N GLU A 154 0.74 -33.31 6.84
CA GLU A 154 1.28 -31.98 6.57
C GLU A 154 2.28 -32.05 5.41
N ARG A 155 2.16 -31.12 4.47
CA ARG A 155 3.15 -30.93 3.42
C ARG A 155 4.29 -30.08 3.96
N VAL A 156 5.47 -30.67 4.11
CA VAL A 156 6.68 -29.99 4.59
C VAL A 156 7.75 -29.93 3.50
N ARG A 157 8.81 -29.15 3.74
CA ARG A 157 10.01 -29.11 2.89
C ARG A 157 10.64 -30.50 2.77
N GLY A 158 11.00 -30.87 1.54
CA GLY A 158 11.71 -32.12 1.20
C GLY A 158 13.21 -31.91 0.97
N TRP A 159 13.77 -30.82 1.48
CA TRP A 159 15.20 -30.47 1.42
C TRP A 159 15.71 -30.05 2.81
N THR A 160 17.02 -30.07 2.98
CA THR A 160 17.77 -29.81 4.23
C THR A 160 18.44 -28.45 4.22
N ASP A 161 19.03 -28.01 5.33
CA ASP A 161 19.66 -26.69 5.41
C ASP A 161 20.97 -26.66 4.61
N GLU A 162 21.63 -27.82 4.45
CA GLU A 162 22.79 -27.99 3.58
C GLU A 162 22.47 -27.69 2.11
N ASP A 163 21.25 -28.01 1.66
CA ASP A 163 20.80 -27.75 0.29
C ASP A 163 20.70 -26.24 -0.02
N GLU A 164 20.64 -25.41 1.02
CA GLU A 164 20.48 -23.96 0.92
C GLU A 164 21.81 -23.21 0.90
N ILE A 165 22.92 -23.92 1.14
CA ILE A 165 24.27 -23.36 1.10
C ILE A 165 24.53 -22.80 -0.30
N GLY A 166 24.94 -21.53 -0.34
CA GLY A 166 25.24 -20.80 -1.57
C GLY A 166 24.02 -20.23 -2.29
N LEU A 167 22.79 -20.50 -1.81
CA LEU A 167 21.59 -19.87 -2.35
C LEU A 167 21.47 -18.43 -1.85
N PHE A 168 21.35 -17.48 -2.76
CA PHE A 168 21.16 -16.08 -2.38
C PHE A 168 20.26 -15.32 -3.34
N VAL A 169 19.68 -14.25 -2.80
CA VAL A 169 19.02 -13.19 -3.58
C VAL A 169 19.81 -11.91 -3.36
N GLN A 170 20.14 -11.22 -4.43
CA GLN A 170 20.81 -9.93 -4.41
C GLN A 170 19.91 -8.90 -5.07
N VAL A 171 19.77 -7.74 -4.44
CA VAL A 171 18.97 -6.63 -4.95
C VAL A 171 19.90 -5.52 -5.42
N GLY A 172 19.60 -4.91 -6.56
CA GLY A 172 20.31 -3.76 -7.08
C GLY A 172 19.36 -2.72 -7.65
N ALA A 173 19.84 -1.49 -7.82
CA ALA A 173 19.12 -0.42 -8.48
C ALA A 173 20.09 0.50 -9.22
N ILE A 174 19.60 1.17 -10.27
CA ILE A 174 20.35 2.25 -10.91
C ILE A 174 20.09 3.52 -10.11
N LEU A 175 21.11 4.02 -9.40
CA LEU A 175 20.95 5.20 -8.56
C LEU A 175 20.82 6.48 -9.41
N ARG A 176 20.29 7.55 -8.82
CA ARG A 176 20.22 8.85 -9.52
C ARG A 176 21.64 9.30 -9.93
N GLY A 177 21.80 9.61 -11.20
CA GLY A 177 23.08 10.05 -11.78
C GLY A 177 23.97 8.90 -12.25
N GLU A 178 23.62 7.65 -11.96
CA GLU A 178 24.33 6.48 -12.44
C GLU A 178 23.64 5.89 -13.67
N SER A 179 24.39 5.12 -14.46
CA SER A 179 23.89 4.38 -15.63
C SER A 179 23.93 2.86 -15.45
N GLU A 180 24.72 2.38 -14.50
CA GLU A 180 24.87 0.97 -14.19
C GLU A 180 24.10 0.60 -12.92
N ILE A 181 23.83 -0.70 -12.76
CA ILE A 181 23.15 -1.22 -11.57
C ILE A 181 24.16 -1.28 -10.43
N THR A 182 23.89 -0.53 -9.36
CA THR A 182 24.59 -0.70 -8.09
C THR A 182 23.93 -1.84 -7.31
N TRP A 183 24.70 -2.91 -7.12
CA TRP A 183 24.26 -4.11 -6.41
C TRP A 183 24.57 -4.00 -4.91
N GLY A 184 23.59 -4.32 -4.06
CA GLY A 184 23.79 -4.48 -2.63
C GLY A 184 24.46 -5.82 -2.28
N GLU A 185 24.59 -6.10 -0.99
CA GLU A 185 25.11 -7.39 -0.52
C GLU A 185 24.14 -8.55 -0.83
N PRO A 186 24.64 -9.75 -1.16
CA PRO A 186 23.79 -10.92 -1.33
C PRO A 186 23.19 -11.38 0.00
N LEU A 187 21.87 -11.58 0.02
CA LEU A 187 21.16 -12.18 1.14
C LEU A 187 21.12 -13.70 0.97
N TYR A 188 21.89 -14.42 1.77
CA TYR A 188 21.96 -15.88 1.73
C TYR A 188 20.79 -16.54 2.48
N LEU A 189 20.16 -17.52 1.85
CA LEU A 189 19.02 -18.25 2.43
C LEU A 189 19.42 -19.03 3.70
N SER A 190 20.63 -19.58 3.73
CA SER A 190 21.19 -20.28 4.89
C SER A 190 21.34 -19.39 6.12
N GLY A 191 21.43 -18.06 5.96
CA GLY A 191 21.47 -17.10 7.06
C GLY A 191 20.09 -16.72 7.61
N VAL A 192 18.99 -17.13 6.95
CA VAL A 192 17.63 -16.77 7.33
C VAL A 192 17.06 -17.78 8.33
N VAL A 193 17.06 -17.38 9.61
CA VAL A 193 16.58 -18.21 10.73
C VAL A 193 15.05 -18.24 10.81
N THR A 194 14.41 -17.07 10.78
CA THR A 194 12.94 -17.00 10.90
C THR A 194 12.28 -17.17 9.54
N ARG A 195 11.51 -18.25 9.39
CA ARG A 195 10.73 -18.55 8.19
C ARG A 195 9.26 -18.59 8.53
N ASN A 196 8.55 -17.54 8.18
CA ASN A 196 7.10 -17.55 8.28
C ASN A 196 6.57 -18.52 7.22
N SER A 197 5.84 -19.53 7.66
CA SER A 197 5.27 -20.56 6.79
C SER A 197 4.23 -19.97 5.83
N PRO A 198 3.85 -20.71 4.77
CA PRO A 198 2.71 -20.35 3.93
C PRO A 198 1.38 -20.57 4.69
N LEU A 199 1.17 -19.90 5.82
CA LEU A 199 -0.08 -19.92 6.61
C LEU A 199 -1.30 -19.33 5.89
N TRP A 200 -1.15 -18.99 4.60
CA TRP A 200 -2.24 -18.69 3.67
C TRP A 200 -2.99 -19.94 3.21
N VAL A 201 -2.49 -21.13 3.52
CA VAL A 201 -3.24 -22.39 3.39
C VAL A 201 -4.19 -22.49 4.58
N SER A 202 -5.31 -21.77 4.49
CA SER A 202 -6.51 -22.00 5.31
C SER A 202 -7.26 -23.24 4.81
#